data_AF-A0A7W7G709-F1
#
_entry.id   AF-A0A7W7G709-F1
#
_cell.length_a   1.000
_cell.length_b   1.000
_cell.length_c   1.000
_cell.angle_alpha   90.00
_cell.angle_beta   90.00
_cell.angle_gamma   90.00
#
_symmetry.space_group_name_H-M   'P 1'
#
loop_
_entity.id
_entity.type
_entity.pdbx_description
1 polymer ?
#
loop_
_entity_poly.entity_id
_entity_poly.type
_entity_poly.pdbx_seq_one_letter_code
_entity_poly.pdbx_strand_id
1 'polypeptide(L)' 'MSDVSYEELHVFAEMLGAPRRAFDRDHYDIPDNRFPSALWLGATLLPSRELAFRLRAAGLRRPKHLS' A
#
# COMPACT_ATOMS: atom_id res chain seq x y z
N MET A 1 5.42 0.35 7.89
CA MET A 1 6.19 -0.21 6.76
C MET A 1 5.37 -1.32 6.12
N SER A 2 4.73 -1.00 4.99
CA SER A 2 3.84 -1.92 4.29
C SER A 2 4.57 -3.08 3.60
N ASP A 3 5.90 -3.08 3.63
CA ASP A 3 6.80 -4.12 3.19
C ASP A 3 7.19 -5.11 4.31
N VAL A 4 6.66 -4.96 5.54
CA VAL A 4 6.90 -5.92 6.64
C VAL A 4 5.64 -6.32 7.42
N SER A 5 4.56 -5.53 7.37
CA SER A 5 3.31 -5.83 8.08
C SER A 5 2.07 -5.24 7.40
N TYR A 6 1.07 -6.10 7.17
CA TYR A 6 -0.26 -5.66 6.73
C TYR A 6 -1.03 -4.90 7.81
N GLU A 7 -0.76 -5.17 9.09
CA GLU A 7 -1.41 -4.45 10.19
C GLU A 7 -1.02 -2.96 10.16
N GLU A 8 0.28 -2.66 10.01
CA GLU A 8 0.74 -1.28 9.88
C GLU A 8 0.18 -0.61 8.62
N LEU A 9 0.07 -1.33 7.51
CA LEU A 9 -0.59 -0.82 6.30
C LEU A 9 -2.07 -0.51 6.55
N HIS A 10 -2.78 -1.37 7.28
CA HIS A 10 -4.20 -1.18 7.61
C HIS A 10 -4.42 -0.01 8.56
N VAL A 11 -3.55 0.19 9.55
CA VAL A 11 -3.59 1.34 10.46
C VAL A 11 -3.33 2.63 9.69
N PHE A 12 -2.31 2.66 8.83
CA PHE A 12 -2.02 3.81 7.98
C PHE A 12 -3.19 4.16 7.05
N ALA A 13 -3.82 3.14 6.45
CA ALA A 13 -4.98 3.31 5.60
C ALA A 13 -6.20 3.89 6.36
N GLU A 14 -6.42 3.52 7.62
CA GLU A 14 -7.46 4.15 8.46
C GLU A 14 -7.17 5.61 8.74
N MET A 15 -5.93 5.95 9.08
CA MET A 15 -5.52 7.34 9.31
C MET A 15 -5.74 8.20 8.06
N LEU A 16 -5.54 7.63 6.88
CA LEU A 16 -5.81 8.28 5.59
C LEU A 16 -7.31 8.31 5.21
N GLY A 17 -8.17 7.61 5.97
CA GLY A 17 -9.60 7.49 5.71
C GLY A 17 -9.94 6.55 4.54
N ALA A 18 -9.05 5.63 4.20
CA ALA A 18 -9.30 4.61 3.19
C ALA A 18 -10.14 3.46 3.78
N PRO A 19 -11.28 3.09 3.15
CA PRO A 19 -12.13 2.03 3.66
C PRO A 19 -11.45 0.67 3.47
N ARG A 20 -11.68 -0.29 4.38
CA ARG A 20 -11.07 -1.64 4.31
C ARG A 20 -11.32 -2.36 2.98
N ARG A 21 -12.46 -2.11 2.33
CA ARG A 21 -12.81 -2.67 1.00
C ARG A 21 -11.93 -2.18 -0.15
N ALA A 22 -11.18 -1.09 0.04
CA ALA A 22 -10.22 -0.59 -0.95
C ALA A 22 -8.88 -1.33 -0.87
N PHE A 23 -8.73 -2.28 0.07
CA PHE A 23 -7.58 -3.16 0.11
C PHE A 23 -7.68 -4.22 -0.99
N ASP A 24 -6.72 -4.21 -1.90
CA ASP A 24 -6.57 -5.23 -2.94
C ASP A 24 -5.32 -6.07 -2.68
N ARG A 25 -5.47 -7.02 -1.73
CA ARG A 25 -4.52 -8.11 -1.36
C ARG A 25 -3.18 -7.69 -0.79
N ASP A 26 -2.55 -6.65 -1.32
CA ASP A 26 -1.24 -6.16 -0.93
C ASP A 26 -1.12 -4.62 -0.90
N HIS A 27 -2.15 -3.89 -1.36
CA HIS A 27 -2.16 -2.42 -1.38
C HIS A 27 -3.57 -1.85 -1.17
N TYR A 28 -3.65 -0.54 -0.96
CA TYR A 28 -4.90 0.22 -0.99
C TYR A 28 -4.92 1.12 -2.21
N ASP A 29 -6.01 1.07 -2.97
CA ASP A 29 -6.30 2.10 -3.97
C ASP A 29 -6.90 3.32 -3.27
N ILE A 30 -6.33 4.50 -3.55
CA ILE A 30 -6.79 5.78 -3.01
C ILE A 30 -7.05 6.77 -4.14
N PRO A 31 -8.05 7.66 -4.01
CA PRO A 31 -8.23 8.74 -4.97
C PRO A 31 -7.08 9.74 -4.91
N ASP A 32 -6.76 10.36 -6.04
CA ASP A 32 -5.64 11.29 -6.22
C ASP A 32 -5.64 12.45 -5.22
N ASN A 33 -6.82 12.91 -4.79
CA ASN A 33 -6.94 13.98 -3.79
C ASN A 33 -6.41 13.59 -2.40
N ARG A 34 -6.25 12.30 -2.09
CA ARG A 34 -5.65 11.80 -0.86
C ARG A 34 -4.15 11.61 -0.97
N PHE A 35 -3.58 11.68 -2.17
CA PHE A 35 -2.14 11.53 -2.38
C PHE A 35 -1.30 12.54 -1.56
N PRO A 36 -1.63 13.84 -1.52
CA PRO A 36 -0.90 14.80 -0.67
C PRO A 36 -1.00 14.46 0.82
N SER A 37 -2.18 14.02 1.29
CA SER A 37 -2.38 13.60 2.68
C SER A 37 -1.57 12.36 3.03
N ALA A 38 -1.44 11.41 2.10
CA ALA A 38 -0.61 10.23 2.30
C ALA A 38 0.86 10.61 2.54
N LEU A 39 1.39 11.53 1.74
CA LEU A 39 2.76 12.05 1.93
C LEU A 39 2.90 12.79 3.27
N TRP A 40 1.92 13.62 3.63
CA TRP A 40 1.94 14.35 4.91
C TRP A 40 1.90 13.42 6.12
N LEU A 41 1.17 12.31 6.03
CA LEU A 41 1.11 11.25 7.05
C LEU A 41 2.38 10.37 7.08
N GLY A 42 3.36 10.61 6.21
CA GLY A 42 4.65 9.92 6.21
C GLY A 42 4.78 8.80 5.18
N ALA A 43 3.90 8.71 4.18
CA ALA A 43 4.14 7.82 3.05
C ALA A 43 5.34 8.29 2.24
N THR A 44 6.18 7.33 1.83
CA THR A 44 7.27 7.58 0.89
C THR A 44 6.82 7.25 -0.53
N LEU A 45 6.93 8.21 -1.44
CA LEU A 45 6.71 7.95 -2.86
C LEU A 45 7.90 7.15 -3.43
N LEU A 46 7.61 5.98 -3.99
CA LEU A 46 8.60 5.16 -4.68
C LEU A 46 8.28 5.03 -6.16
N PRO A 47 9.31 4.92 -7.03
CA PRO A 47 9.10 4.51 -8.42
C PRO A 47 8.42 3.14 -8.48
N SER A 48 7.52 2.93 -9.44
CA SER A 48 6.73 1.69 -9.54
C SER A 48 7.59 0.43 -9.61
N ARG A 49 8.77 0.50 -10.24
CA ARG A 49 9.72 -0.62 -10.32
C ARG A 49 10.30 -0.99 -8.95
N GLU A 50 10.65 0.02 -8.16
CA GLU A 50 11.21 -0.16 -6.80
C GLU A 50 10.14 -0.72 -5.85
N LEU A 51 8.93 -0.17 -5.91
CA LEU A 51 7.80 -0.67 -5.14
C LEU A 51 7.52 -2.16 -5.45
N ALA A 52 7.47 -2.52 -6.73
CA ALA A 52 7.26 -3.89 -7.16
C ALA A 52 8.37 -4.85 -6.71
N PHE A 53 9.62 -4.39 -6.65
CA PHE A 53 10.75 -5.16 -6.16
C PHE A 53 10.64 -5.40 -4.64
N ARG A 54 10.39 -4.36 -3.85
CA ARG A 54 10.23 -4.47 -2.39
C ARG A 54 9.07 -5.36 -1.98
N LEU A 55 7.90 -5.20 -2.61
CA LEU A 55 6.73 -6.04 -2.31
C LEU A 55 6.97 -7.53 -2.62
N ARG A 56 7.77 -7.84 -3.66
CA ARG A 56 8.18 -9.22 -3.96
C ARG A 56 9.19 -9.74 -2.94
N ALA A 57 10.20 -8.96 -2.60
CA ALA A 57 11.22 -9.32 -1.62
C ALA A 57 10.61 -9.57 -0.23
N ALA A 58 9.58 -8.80 0.14
CA ALA A 58 8.81 -8.97 1.37
C ALA A 58 7.90 -10.20 1.41
N GLY A 59 7.71 -10.91 0.27
CA GLY A 59 6.75 -12.01 0.17
C GLY A 59 5.28 -11.56 0.22
N LEU A 60 5.01 -10.25 0.13
CA LEU A 60 3.67 -9.68 0.26
C LEU A 60 2.93 -9.61 -1.08
N ARG A 61 3.65 -9.52 -2.20
CA ARG A 61 3.01 -9.48 -3.52
C ARG A 61 2.42 -10.84 -3.90
N ARG A 62 1.09 -10.98 -3.84
CA ARG A 62 0.36 -12.09 -4.47
C ARG A 62 0.08 -11.75 -5.94
N PRO A 63 0.63 -12.49 -6.93
CA PRO A 63 0.31 -12.27 -8.33
C PRO A 63 -1.20 -12.33 -8.56
N LYS A 64 -1.77 -11.37 -9.32
CA LYS A 64 -3.19 -11.41 -9.69
C LYS A 64 -3.53 -12.56 -10.67
N HIS A 65 -2.52 -13.28 -11.19
CA HIS A 65 -2.64 -14.38 -12.16
C HIS A 65 -1.90 -15.65 -11.71
N LEU A 66 -2.33 -16.27 -10.62
CA LEU A 66 -2.20 -17.73 -10.49
C LEU A 66 -3.60 -18.29 -10.26
N SER A 67 -4.19 -18.74 -11.36
CA SER A 67 -5.25 -19.75 -11.41
C SER A 67 -4.66 -21.11 -11.11
#